data_AF-N1RAJ7-F1
#
_entry.id   AF-N1RAJ7-F1
#
_cell.length_a   1.000
_cell.length_b   1.000
_cell.length_c   1.000
_cell.angle_alpha   90.00
_cell.angle_beta   90.00
_cell.angle_gamma   90.00
#
_symmetry.space_group_name_H-M   'P 1'
#
loop_
_entity.id
_entity.type
_entity.pdbx_description
1 polymer ?
#
loop_
_entity_poly.entity_id
_entity_poly.type
_entity_poly.pdbx_seq_one_letter_code
_entity_poly.pdbx_strand_id
1 'polypeptide(L)'
;MNSSSILSHLPGQPKYARHKREKQGSPKLLFVAFDGTWHGSVKSSKETVVSSLPDLISMGEEVRKIRVNGVGTDNLTDKVLGGLGGWGTRRNVITAYRNIADDYNKGDRIIFCGYSRGAWAARYLAMIIECLGLVRDGDTEFFKRLYDACKKDPYLTKANKDDLRRNYKCWS
;
A
#
# COMPACT_ATOMS: atom_id res chain seq x y z
N MET A 1 -28.62 24.95 40.87
CA MET A 1 -27.98 26.12 40.24
C MET A 1 -26.48 25.95 40.29
N ASN A 2 -25.83 26.22 39.15
CA ASN A 2 -24.39 26.24 38.84
C ASN A 2 -23.71 24.87 38.74
N SER A 3 -23.53 24.25 37.57
CA SER A 3 -22.85 24.65 36.30
C SER A 3 -21.33 24.70 36.39
N SER A 4 -20.70 23.89 35.53
CA SER A 4 -19.31 23.97 35.02
C SER A 4 -18.28 23.00 35.63
N SER A 5 -18.35 21.71 35.24
CA SER A 5 -17.16 20.89 34.99
C SER A 5 -17.11 20.56 33.49
N ILE A 6 -16.52 21.50 32.78
CA ILE A 6 -16.30 21.51 31.34
C ILE A 6 -15.11 20.58 31.01
N LEU A 7 -15.22 19.87 29.87
CA LEU A 7 -14.17 19.17 29.12
C LEU A 7 -13.58 17.87 29.72
N SER A 8 -14.18 16.72 29.41
CA SER A 8 -13.51 15.41 29.53
C SER A 8 -13.54 14.55 28.26
N HIS A 9 -13.99 15.08 27.11
CA HIS A 9 -14.07 14.29 25.88
C HIS A 9 -13.58 15.10 24.67
N LEU A 10 -12.27 15.14 24.47
CA LEU A 10 -11.67 15.49 23.17
C LEU A 10 -11.06 14.21 22.57
N PRO A 11 -11.65 13.65 21.50
CA PRO A 11 -10.99 12.62 20.72
C PRO A 11 -10.01 13.24 19.72
N GLY A 12 -8.82 12.63 19.63
CA GLY A 12 -8.02 12.63 18.42
C GLY A 12 -6.95 13.71 18.30
N GLN A 13 -5.82 13.53 18.99
CA GLN A 13 -4.58 14.09 18.46
C GLN A 13 -4.25 13.45 17.09
N PRO A 14 -3.78 14.21 16.09
CA PRO A 14 -3.44 13.66 14.78
C PRO A 14 -2.20 12.76 14.89
N LYS A 15 -2.36 11.47 14.59
CA LYS A 15 -1.28 10.45 14.58
C LYS A 15 -0.26 10.62 13.43
N TYR A 16 -0.29 11.73 12.69
CA TYR A 16 0.23 11.78 11.32
C TYR A 16 1.34 12.81 11.05
N ALA A 17 2.03 13.29 12.07
CA ALA A 17 3.29 14.02 11.89
C ALA A 17 4.45 13.20 12.47
N ARG A 18 4.81 12.09 11.82
CA ARG A 18 6.03 11.34 12.16
C ARG A 18 7.13 11.76 11.19
N HIS A 19 7.98 12.70 11.59
CA HIS A 19 9.22 12.96 10.88
C HIS A 19 10.09 11.69 10.91
N LYS A 20 10.12 10.95 9.80
CA LYS A 20 10.91 9.73 9.65
C LYS A 20 12.39 10.11 9.63
N ARG A 21 13.07 9.97 10.78
CA ARG A 21 14.54 10.05 10.86
C ARG A 21 15.14 8.99 9.94
N GLU A 22 16.18 9.34 9.22
CA GLU A 22 16.97 8.37 8.45
C GLU A 22 17.56 7.35 9.42
N LYS A 23 17.00 6.14 9.44
CA LYS A 23 17.60 5.02 10.15
C LYS A 23 18.70 4.46 9.26
N GLN A 24 19.96 4.66 9.64
CA GLN A 24 21.07 3.89 9.09
C GLN A 24 21.00 2.46 9.64
N GLY A 25 20.19 1.63 8.98
CA GLY A 25 20.23 0.17 9.11
C GLY A 25 20.82 -0.43 7.83
N SER A 26 21.18 -1.72 7.86
CA SER A 26 21.51 -2.45 6.64
C SER A 26 20.34 -2.38 5.64
N PRO A 27 20.61 -2.19 4.33
CA PRO A 27 19.57 -2.28 3.30
C PRO A 27 18.78 -3.58 3.41
N LYS A 28 17.46 -3.49 3.45
CA LYS A 28 16.58 -4.68 3.48
C LYS A 28 15.78 -4.80 2.19
N LEU A 29 15.22 -5.98 1.96
CA LEU A 29 14.31 -6.26 0.87
C LEU A 29 12.86 -6.17 1.34
N LEU A 30 12.09 -5.24 0.77
CA LEU A 30 10.64 -5.18 0.91
C LEU A 30 9.98 -6.13 -0.11
N PHE A 31 9.42 -7.23 0.37
CA PHE A 31 8.72 -8.21 -0.47
C PHE A 31 7.21 -7.95 -0.45
N VAL A 32 6.64 -7.60 -1.61
CA VAL A 32 5.23 -7.21 -1.74
C VAL A 32 4.51 -8.25 -2.59
N ALA A 33 3.57 -8.96 -1.98
CA ALA A 33 2.81 -10.03 -2.61
C ALA A 33 1.35 -9.63 -2.86
N PHE A 34 0.90 -9.75 -4.10
CA PHE A 34 -0.50 -9.61 -4.49
C PHE A 34 -1.08 -10.97 -4.87
N ASP A 35 -1.82 -11.58 -3.95
CA ASP A 35 -2.52 -12.83 -4.26
C ASP A 35 -3.78 -12.53 -5.08
N GLY A 36 -3.90 -13.19 -6.23
CA GLY A 36 -5.05 -13.04 -7.10
C GLY A 36 -6.24 -13.80 -6.51
N THR A 37 -7.13 -13.15 -5.76
CA THR A 37 -8.59 -13.44 -5.74
C THR A 37 -8.99 -14.89 -6.09
N TRP A 38 -8.91 -15.80 -5.11
CA TRP A 38 -9.60 -17.10 -4.96
C TRP A 38 -8.70 -18.06 -4.16
N HIS A 39 -8.25 -17.63 -2.97
CA HIS A 39 -7.77 -18.55 -1.93
C HIS A 39 -8.46 -18.34 -0.58
N GLY A 40 -9.65 -17.71 -0.60
CA GLY A 40 -10.45 -17.49 0.61
C GLY A 40 -11.24 -18.70 1.13
N SER A 41 -11.21 -19.87 0.49
CA SER A 41 -12.04 -21.02 0.94
C SER A 41 -11.54 -22.43 0.58
N VAL A 42 -10.25 -22.63 0.33
CA VAL A 42 -9.71 -24.00 0.24
C VAL A 42 -8.44 -24.06 1.06
N LYS A 43 -8.41 -24.97 2.05
CA LYS A 43 -7.16 -25.53 2.57
C LYS A 43 -6.43 -26.20 1.40
N SER A 44 -5.75 -25.42 0.55
CA SER A 44 -4.87 -26.00 -0.45
C SER A 44 -3.50 -26.12 0.19
N SER A 45 -3.16 -27.35 0.52
CA SER A 45 -1.91 -27.82 1.12
C SER A 45 -0.71 -27.70 0.16
N LYS A 46 -0.57 -26.57 -0.55
CA LYS A 46 0.60 -26.29 -1.39
C LYS A 46 1.04 -24.85 -1.20
N GLU A 47 2.18 -24.73 -0.55
CA GLU A 47 3.07 -23.58 -0.66
C GLU A 47 3.05 -23.01 -2.08
N THR A 48 2.58 -21.77 -2.23
CA THR A 48 2.74 -21.05 -3.49
C THR A 48 4.15 -20.46 -3.54
N VAL A 49 4.71 -20.25 -4.73
CA VAL A 49 5.99 -19.51 -4.86
C VAL A 49 5.91 -18.17 -4.12
N VAL A 50 4.74 -17.52 -4.11
CA VAL A 50 4.51 -16.25 -3.42
C VAL A 50 4.68 -16.36 -1.90
N SER A 51 4.30 -17.50 -1.29
CA SER A 51 4.42 -17.71 0.15
C SER A 51 5.82 -18.16 0.58
N SER A 52 6.47 -19.03 -0.21
CA SER A 52 7.76 -19.65 0.18
C SER A 52 8.99 -18.85 -0.25
N LEU A 53 8.89 -18.09 -1.35
CA LEU A 53 10.00 -17.28 -1.85
C LEU A 53 10.56 -16.29 -0.81
N PRO A 54 9.75 -15.52 -0.06
CA PRO A 54 10.33 -14.61 0.93
C PRO A 54 10.97 -15.34 2.11
N ASP A 55 10.55 -16.57 2.43
CA ASP A 55 11.20 -17.37 3.49
C ASP A 55 12.57 -17.90 3.03
N LEU A 56 12.67 -18.34 1.77
CA LEU A 56 13.96 -18.72 1.16
C LEU A 56 14.92 -17.53 1.06
N ILE A 57 14.43 -16.37 0.63
CA ILE A 57 15.27 -15.16 0.52
C ILE A 57 15.74 -14.69 1.91
N SER A 58 14.90 -14.83 2.94
CA SER A 58 15.26 -14.46 4.32
C SER A 58 16.46 -15.23 4.89
N MET A 59 16.87 -16.35 4.25
CA MET A 59 18.05 -17.10 4.66
C MET A 59 19.37 -16.38 4.30
N GLY A 60 19.35 -15.45 3.34
CA GLY A 60 20.55 -14.74 2.85
C GLY A 60 20.51 -13.22 2.96
N GLU A 61 19.34 -12.63 3.24
CA GLU A 61 19.17 -11.18 3.38
C GLU A 61 18.03 -10.81 4.34
N GLU A 62 18.04 -9.59 4.87
CA GLU A 62 16.94 -9.09 5.68
C GLU A 62 15.71 -8.84 4.79
N VAL A 63 14.65 -9.65 4.95
CA VAL A 63 13.39 -9.50 4.21
C VAL A 63 12.28 -9.00 5.10
N ARG A 64 11.55 -8.00 4.62
CA ARG A 64 10.32 -7.50 5.22
C ARG A 64 9.15 -7.73 4.26
N LYS A 65 8.28 -8.66 4.63
CA LYS A 65 7.03 -8.93 3.91
C LYS A 65 6.07 -7.76 4.14
N ILE A 66 5.71 -7.04 3.08
CA ILE A 66 4.73 -5.95 3.14
C ILE A 66 3.33 -6.55 3.06
N ARG A 67 2.51 -6.26 4.06
CA ARG A 67 1.15 -6.76 4.14
C ARG A 67 0.27 -6.02 3.13
N VAL A 68 -0.29 -6.77 2.18
CA VAL A 68 -1.35 -6.30 1.29
C VAL A 68 -2.64 -6.96 1.78
N ASN A 69 -3.64 -6.16 2.17
CA ASN A 69 -4.94 -6.73 2.51
C ASN A 69 -5.49 -7.45 1.26
N GLY A 70 -6.06 -8.64 1.46
CA GLY A 70 -6.47 -9.53 0.38
C GLY A 70 -7.36 -8.82 -0.64
N VAL A 71 -7.11 -9.10 -1.92
CA VAL A 71 -8.00 -8.67 -3.00
C VAL A 71 -9.32 -9.42 -2.83
N GLY A 72 -10.32 -8.76 -2.26
CA GLY A 72 -11.68 -9.29 -2.08
C GLY A 72 -12.04 -9.84 -0.70
N THR A 73 -11.51 -9.31 0.40
CA THR A 73 -12.03 -9.57 1.76
C THR A 73 -13.12 -8.59 2.22
N ASP A 74 -13.32 -7.49 1.49
CA ASP A 74 -14.40 -6.55 1.79
C ASP A 74 -15.61 -6.92 0.91
N ASN A 75 -16.66 -7.41 1.57
CA ASN A 75 -18.01 -7.71 1.06
C ASN A 75 -18.14 -8.87 0.05
N LEU A 76 -18.56 -10.02 0.57
CA LEU A 76 -19.00 -11.21 -0.18
C LEU A 76 -20.16 -10.93 -1.17
N THR A 77 -20.87 -9.81 -1.03
CA THR A 77 -22.02 -9.43 -1.87
C THR A 77 -21.65 -8.69 -3.16
N ASP A 78 -20.49 -8.03 -3.24
CA ASP A 78 -20.04 -7.33 -4.47
C ASP A 78 -19.45 -8.28 -5.51
N LYS A 79 -19.20 -9.55 -5.15
CA LYS A 79 -18.42 -10.50 -5.96
C LYS A 79 -19.19 -11.19 -7.09
N VAL A 80 -20.53 -11.17 -7.10
CA VAL A 80 -21.31 -11.81 -8.18
C VAL A 80 -21.92 -10.79 -9.13
N LEU A 81 -22.28 -9.59 -8.66
CA LEU A 81 -22.86 -8.52 -9.49
C LEU A 81 -21.87 -7.40 -9.86
N GLY A 82 -20.76 -7.24 -9.14
CA GLY A 82 -19.73 -6.20 -9.38
C GLY A 82 -18.64 -6.60 -10.38
N GLY A 83 -18.92 -7.57 -11.25
CA GLY A 83 -18.02 -8.02 -12.32
C GLY A 83 -17.53 -6.85 -13.18
N LEU A 84 -16.27 -6.90 -13.61
CA LEU A 84 -15.57 -5.94 -14.50
C LEU A 84 -15.09 -4.60 -13.87
N GLY A 85 -15.52 -4.22 -12.67
CA GLY A 85 -15.09 -2.96 -12.06
C GLY A 85 -13.87 -3.10 -11.15
N GLY A 86 -12.67 -2.73 -11.60
CA GLY A 86 -11.40 -2.75 -10.82
C GLY A 86 -11.31 -1.88 -9.56
N TRP A 87 -12.41 -1.66 -8.84
CA TRP A 87 -12.52 -0.79 -7.65
C TRP A 87 -11.89 -1.41 -6.40
N GLY A 88 -12.06 -2.71 -6.15
CA GLY A 88 -11.42 -3.40 -5.03
C GLY A 88 -9.89 -3.46 -5.17
N THR A 89 -9.40 -3.64 -6.40
CA THR A 89 -7.95 -3.77 -6.66
C THR A 89 -7.20 -2.45 -6.45
N ARG A 90 -7.78 -1.30 -6.80
CA ARG A 90 -7.13 0.01 -6.62
C ARG A 90 -6.91 0.39 -5.17
N ARG A 91 -7.90 0.14 -4.29
CA ARG A 91 -7.77 0.38 -2.84
C ARG A 91 -6.61 -0.43 -2.25
N ASN A 92 -6.46 -1.68 -2.69
CA ASN A 92 -5.39 -2.55 -2.22
C ASN A 92 -4.02 -2.09 -2.72
N VAL A 93 -3.93 -1.62 -3.96
CA VAL A 93 -2.69 -1.04 -4.50
C VAL A 93 -2.27 0.21 -3.71
N ILE A 94 -3.20 1.12 -3.40
CA ILE A 94 -2.88 2.33 -2.63
C ILE A 94 -2.54 2.02 -1.18
N THR A 95 -3.19 1.01 -0.58
CA THR A 95 -2.84 0.50 0.74
C THR A 95 -1.42 -0.10 0.73
N ALA A 96 -1.07 -0.87 -0.29
CA ALA A 96 0.29 -1.41 -0.45
C ALA A 96 1.32 -0.29 -0.63
N TYR A 97 1.03 0.72 -1.47
CA TYR A 97 1.87 1.91 -1.62
C TYR A 97 2.14 2.59 -0.26
N ARG A 98 1.08 2.79 0.55
CA ARG A 98 1.20 3.35 1.90
C ARG A 98 2.11 2.52 2.80
N ASN A 99 1.89 1.21 2.84
CA ASN A 99 2.69 0.33 3.71
C ASN A 99 4.17 0.30 3.28
N ILE A 100 4.46 0.38 1.98
CA ILE A 100 5.83 0.51 1.48
C ILE A 100 6.43 1.85 1.91
N ALA A 101 5.72 2.97 1.71
CA ALA A 101 6.17 4.30 2.10
C ALA A 101 6.50 4.37 3.62
N ASP A 102 5.65 3.76 4.44
CA ASP A 102 5.82 3.69 5.89
C ASP A 102 7.07 2.87 6.29
N ASP A 103 7.42 1.80 5.56
CA ASP A 103 8.50 0.88 5.91
C ASP A 103 9.84 1.14 5.19
N TYR A 104 9.83 1.83 4.04
CA TYR A 104 10.99 2.06 3.17
C TYR A 104 11.97 3.09 3.73
N ASN A 105 13.25 2.73 3.75
CA ASN A 105 14.36 3.63 3.97
C ASN A 105 15.23 3.70 2.72
N LYS A 106 16.02 4.78 2.60
CA LYS A 106 16.97 4.94 1.51
C LYS A 106 17.90 3.73 1.43
N GLY A 107 17.96 3.10 0.25
CA GLY A 107 18.80 1.93 -0.01
C GLY A 107 18.05 0.60 0.07
N ASP A 108 16.84 0.57 0.64
CA ASP A 108 16.02 -0.64 0.62
C ASP A 108 15.66 -1.03 -0.83
N ARG A 109 15.54 -2.34 -1.07
CA ARG A 109 15.09 -2.87 -2.37
C ARG A 109 13.63 -3.29 -2.28
N ILE A 110 12.90 -3.24 -3.39
CA ILE A 110 11.48 -3.62 -3.44
C ILE A 110 11.29 -4.67 -4.52
N ILE A 111 10.66 -5.79 -4.17
CA ILE A 111 10.25 -6.82 -5.13
C ILE A 111 8.72 -6.96 -5.08
N PHE A 112 8.10 -6.93 -6.26
CA PHE A 112 6.68 -7.21 -6.42
C PHE A 112 6.49 -8.63 -6.96
N CYS A 113 5.58 -9.37 -6.33
CA CYS A 113 5.13 -10.67 -6.81
C CYS A 113 3.61 -10.66 -6.92
N GLY A 114 3.05 -11.23 -7.99
CA GLY A 114 1.60 -11.34 -8.12
C GLY A 114 1.17 -12.27 -9.24
N TYR A 115 -0.01 -12.86 -9.09
CA TYR A 115 -0.60 -13.79 -10.06
C TYR A 115 -1.98 -13.31 -10.53
N SER A 116 -2.29 -13.47 -11.82
CA SER A 116 -3.58 -13.06 -12.42
C SER A 116 -3.92 -11.59 -12.10
N ARG A 117 -5.03 -11.32 -11.40
CA ARG A 117 -5.40 -9.97 -10.91
C ARG A 117 -4.33 -9.34 -10.02
N GLY A 118 -3.57 -10.15 -9.29
CA GLY A 118 -2.42 -9.71 -8.51
C GLY A 118 -1.24 -9.25 -9.36
N ALA A 119 -1.02 -9.83 -10.54
CA ALA A 119 0.02 -9.37 -11.46
C ALA A 119 -0.29 -7.97 -12.02
N TRP A 120 -1.56 -7.69 -12.32
CA TRP A 120 -2.00 -6.34 -12.67
C TRP A 120 -1.76 -5.36 -11.52
N ALA A 121 -2.11 -5.73 -10.28
CA ALA A 121 -1.92 -4.88 -9.10
C ALA A 121 -0.43 -4.57 -8.85
N ALA A 122 0.44 -5.58 -8.98
CA ALA A 122 1.88 -5.44 -8.88
C ALA A 122 2.44 -4.46 -9.92
N ARG A 123 2.07 -4.62 -11.20
CA ARG A 123 2.49 -3.71 -12.29
C ARG A 123 1.97 -2.30 -12.06
N TYR A 124 0.72 -2.17 -11.64
CA TYR A 124 0.11 -0.87 -11.41
C TYR A 124 0.76 -0.13 -10.24
N LEU A 125 1.09 -0.84 -9.16
CA LEU A 125 1.82 -0.27 -8.04
C LEU A 125 3.23 0.19 -8.45
N ALA A 126 3.95 -0.63 -9.22
CA ALA A 126 5.26 -0.26 -9.74
C ALA A 126 5.19 1.03 -10.57
N MET A 127 4.16 1.16 -11.42
CA MET A 127 3.92 2.37 -12.21
C MET A 127 3.64 3.59 -11.32
N ILE A 128 2.85 3.46 -10.24
CA ILE A 128 2.61 4.56 -9.30
C ILE A 128 3.92 5.02 -8.65
N ILE A 129 4.76 4.08 -8.22
CA ILE A 129 6.06 4.37 -7.59
C ILE A 129 7.02 5.02 -8.59
N GLU A 130 7.10 4.51 -9.82
CA GLU A 130 7.88 5.14 -10.90
C GLU A 130 7.39 6.57 -11.19
N CYS A 131 6.08 6.79 -11.12
CA CYS A 131 5.51 8.10 -11.39
C CYS A 131 5.74 9.10 -10.27
N LEU A 132 5.56 8.70 -9.01
CA LEU A 132 5.49 9.63 -7.88
C LEU A 132 6.71 9.57 -6.96
N GLY A 133 7.53 8.52 -7.07
CA GLY A 133 8.41 8.08 -6.00
C GLY A 133 7.60 7.52 -4.82
N LEU A 134 8.29 7.30 -3.70
CA LEU A 134 7.67 6.91 -2.44
C LEU A 134 7.58 8.10 -1.49
N VAL A 135 6.37 8.46 -1.07
CA VAL A 135 6.16 9.57 -0.13
C VAL A 135 6.85 9.29 1.22
N ARG A 136 7.47 10.31 1.81
CA ARG A 136 8.19 10.24 3.11
C ARG A 136 7.33 10.66 4.28
N ASP A 137 6.48 11.66 4.05
CA ASP A 137 5.65 12.37 5.02
C ASP A 137 4.18 12.40 4.59
N GLY A 138 3.74 11.33 3.90
CA GLY A 138 2.39 11.22 3.38
C GLY A 138 1.35 11.15 4.49
N ASP A 139 0.36 12.03 4.44
CA ASP A 139 -0.76 12.08 5.35
C ASP A 139 -2.06 11.59 4.66
N THR A 140 -3.18 11.67 5.38
CA THR A 140 -4.49 11.25 4.84
C THR A 140 -4.85 12.00 3.56
N GLU A 141 -4.50 13.28 3.45
CA GLU A 141 -4.82 14.08 2.27
C GLU A 141 -4.01 13.63 1.05
N PHE A 142 -2.71 13.32 1.23
CA PHE A 142 -1.90 12.73 0.16
C PHE A 142 -2.55 11.45 -0.39
N PHE A 143 -2.89 10.50 0.48
CA PHE A 143 -3.46 9.23 0.04
C PHE A 143 -4.85 9.40 -0.58
N LYS A 144 -5.64 10.37 -0.12
CA LYS A 144 -6.92 10.72 -0.74
C LYS A 144 -6.72 11.27 -2.15
N ARG A 145 -5.80 12.23 -2.34
CA ARG A 145 -5.48 12.81 -3.66
C ARG A 145 -4.93 11.78 -4.62
N LEU A 146 -4.07 10.88 -4.14
CA LEU A 146 -3.56 9.76 -4.91
C LEU A 146 -4.69 8.84 -5.39
N TYR A 147 -5.63 8.50 -4.50
CA TYR A 147 -6.80 7.70 -4.84
C TYR A 147 -7.67 8.37 -5.89
N ASP A 148 -7.99 9.65 -5.70
CA ASP A 148 -8.81 10.44 -6.63
C ASP A 148 -8.15 10.55 -8.01
N ALA A 149 -6.82 10.74 -8.07
CA ALA A 149 -6.06 10.75 -9.32
C ALA A 149 -6.07 9.38 -10.02
N CYS A 150 -5.82 8.29 -9.30
CA CYS A 150 -5.86 6.93 -9.85
C CYS A 150 -7.27 6.54 -10.35
N LYS A 151 -8.32 7.10 -9.75
CA LYS A 151 -9.71 6.91 -10.18
C LYS A 151 -10.01 7.69 -11.47
N LYS A 152 -9.55 8.94 -11.56
CA LYS A 152 -9.77 9.84 -12.71
C LYS A 152 -8.92 9.43 -13.93
N ASP A 153 -7.70 8.99 -13.68
CA ASP A 153 -6.72 8.60 -14.69
C ASP A 153 -6.01 7.32 -14.25
N PRO A 154 -6.58 6.14 -14.59
CA PRO A 154 -6.06 4.85 -14.16
C PRO A 154 -4.65 4.52 -14.63
N TYR A 155 -4.07 5.27 -15.55
CA TYR A 155 -2.70 5.05 -16.02
C TYR A 155 -1.76 6.22 -15.66
N LEU A 156 -2.27 7.20 -14.89
CA LEU A 156 -1.53 8.41 -14.48
C LEU A 156 -0.81 9.09 -15.65
N THR A 157 -1.43 9.08 -16.84
CA THR A 157 -0.92 9.67 -18.09
C THR A 157 -1.01 11.19 -18.12
N LYS A 158 -2.04 11.74 -17.48
CA LYS A 158 -2.39 13.16 -17.39
C LYS A 158 -2.22 13.70 -15.97
N ALA A 159 -2.06 12.83 -14.98
CA ALA A 159 -1.78 13.25 -13.61
C ALA A 159 -0.44 13.99 -13.59
N ASN A 160 -0.49 15.29 -13.27
CA ASN A 160 0.72 16.07 -13.08
C ASN A 160 1.41 15.58 -11.80
N LYS A 161 2.53 14.86 -11.96
CA LYS A 161 3.32 14.31 -10.86
C LYS A 161 3.70 15.38 -9.85
N ASP A 162 3.97 16.60 -10.30
CA ASP A 162 4.34 17.73 -9.46
C ASP A 162 3.17 18.24 -8.63
N ASP A 163 1.93 18.14 -9.15
CA ASP A 163 0.74 18.48 -8.37
C ASP A 163 0.55 17.50 -7.23
N LEU A 164 0.55 16.20 -7.51
CA LEU A 164 0.36 15.15 -6.50
C LEU A 164 1.45 15.18 -5.42
N ARG A 165 2.70 15.48 -5.81
CA ARG A 165 3.83 15.60 -4.88
C ARG A 165 3.89 16.96 -4.17
N ARG A 166 3.08 17.95 -4.58
CA ARG A 166 3.13 19.29 -4.01
C ARG A 166 2.99 19.22 -2.49
N ASN A 167 3.95 19.81 -1.79
CA ASN A 167 4.07 19.85 -0.33
C ASN A 167 4.49 18.54 0.35
N TYR A 168 4.85 17.49 -0.39
CA TYR A 168 5.32 16.22 0.17
C TYR A 168 6.72 15.88 -0.31
N LYS A 169 7.53 15.33 0.59
CA LYS A 169 8.85 14.81 0.25
C LYS A 169 8.69 13.39 -0.25
N CYS A 170 9.38 13.03 -1.32
CA CYS A 170 9.40 11.66 -1.82
C CYS A 170 10.85 11.16 -1.90
N TRP A 171 11.03 9.86 -1.72
CA TRP A 171 12.24 9.17 -2.15
C TRP A 171 12.27 9.18 -3.68
N SER A 172 13.39 9.64 -4.25
CA SER A 172 13.71 9.58 -5.67
C SER A 172 14.57 8.37 -5.97
#